data_AF-A0A5B7GA78-F1
#
_entry.id   AF-A0A5B7GA78-F1
#
_cell.length_a   1.000
_cell.length_b   1.000
_cell.length_c   1.000
_cell.angle_alpha   90.00
_cell.angle_beta   90.00
_cell.angle_gamma   90.00
#
_symmetry.space_group_name_H-M   'P 1'
#
loop_
_entity.id
_entity.type
_entity.pdbx_description
1 polymer ?
#
loop_
_entity_poly.entity_id
_entity_poly.type
_entity_poly.pdbx_seq_one_letter_code
_entity_poly.pdbx_strand_id
1 'polypeptide(L)' 'MGTVGLILSNRQSLHFHHHISQGSLCGSDHVPLTLKITTNPISIPSPPIPDYRSTNWEDFKATLTDIHEPRQLDDQLYI' A
#
# COMPACT_ATOMS: atom_id res chain seq x y z
N MET A 1 -23.92 -11.58 -6.18
CA MET A 1 -23.64 -10.16 -6.54
C MET A 1 -22.15 -9.97 -6.38
N GLY A 2 -21.39 -9.88 -7.48
CA GLY A 2 -19.94 -9.72 -7.41
C GLY A 2 -19.56 -8.31 -6.95
N THR A 3 -18.57 -8.21 -6.06
CA THR A 3 -18.04 -6.93 -5.59
C THR A 3 -17.48 -6.13 -6.77
N VAL A 4 -17.86 -4.85 -6.87
CA VAL A 4 -17.39 -3.94 -7.92
C VAL A 4 -15.99 -3.44 -7.55
N GLY A 5 -15.06 -3.44 -8.50
CA GLY A 5 -13.75 -2.81 -8.31
C GLY A 5 -13.87 -1.29 -8.14
N LEU A 6 -12.99 -0.69 -7.35
CA LEU A 6 -12.99 0.75 -7.09
C LEU A 6 -11.56 1.29 -7.13
N ILE A 7 -11.40 2.51 -7.64
CA ILE A 7 -10.16 3.28 -7.56
C ILE A 7 -10.46 4.57 -6.80
N LEU A 8 -9.82 4.75 -5.65
CA LEU A 8 -9.94 5.96 -4.82
C LEU A 8 -8.75 6.87 -5.06
N SER A 9 -9.00 8.18 -5.08
CA SER A 9 -7.96 9.18 -5.29
C SER A 9 -8.29 10.47 -4.55
N ASN A 10 -7.25 11.25 -4.23
CA ASN A 10 -7.44 12.57 -3.63
C ASN A 10 -7.90 13.60 -4.68
N ARG A 11 -8.58 14.66 -4.25
CA ARG A 11 -9.13 15.69 -5.16
C ARG A 11 -8.04 16.37 -6.00
N GLN A 12 -6.84 16.52 -5.44
CA GLN A 12 -5.70 17.17 -6.08
C GLN A 12 -5.21 16.38 -7.31
N SER A 13 -5.34 15.05 -7.28
CA SER A 13 -4.85 14.16 -8.33
C SER A 13 -5.70 14.12 -9.61
N LEU A 14 -6.94 14.65 -9.55
CA LEU A 14 -7.93 14.53 -10.64
C LEU A 14 -7.42 15.05 -12.00
N HIS A 15 -6.62 16.11 -12.02
CA HIS A 15 -6.09 16.72 -13.25
C HIS A 15 -5.08 15.82 -13.97
N PHE A 16 -4.52 14.83 -13.28
CA PHE A 16 -3.57 13.87 -13.84
C PHE A 16 -4.27 12.60 -14.33
N HIS A 17 -5.57 12.43 -14.04
CA HIS A 17 -6.35 11.26 -14.46
C HIS A 17 -6.95 11.48 -15.84
N HIS A 18 -6.62 10.60 -16.78
CA HIS A 18 -7.07 10.75 -18.17
C HIS A 18 -8.19 9.79 -18.54
N HIS A 19 -8.22 8.59 -17.95
CA HIS A 19 -9.15 7.56 -18.38
C HIS A 19 -9.27 6.45 -17.33
N ILE A 20 -10.51 6.04 -17.02
CA ILE A 20 -10.82 4.82 -16.28
C ILE A 20 -11.50 3.85 -17.26
N SER A 21 -10.95 2.65 -17.41
CA SER A 21 -11.53 1.60 -18.26
C SER A 21 -11.49 0.24 -17.61
N GLN A 22 -12.37 -0.65 -18.08
CA GLN A 22 -12.24 -2.07 -17.81
C GLN A 22 -11.08 -2.64 -18.64
N GLY A 23 -10.26 -3.48 -18.03
CA GLY A 23 -9.23 -4.26 -18.72
C GLY A 23 -9.82 -5.55 -19.32
N SER A 24 -8.95 -6.35 -19.94
CA SER A 24 -9.35 -7.63 -20.52
C SER A 24 -9.82 -8.64 -19.47
N LEU A 25 -10.75 -9.52 -19.84
CA LEU A 25 -11.12 -10.67 -19.01
C LEU A 25 -9.93 -11.63 -18.90
N CYS A 26 -9.48 -11.91 -17.68
CA CYS A 26 -8.25 -12.65 -17.42
C CYS A 26 -8.49 -13.89 -16.51
N GLY A 27 -9.51 -14.70 -16.81
CA GLY A 27 -9.80 -15.95 -16.07
C GLY A 27 -10.19 -15.78 -14.58
N SER A 28 -10.13 -14.56 -14.06
CA SER A 28 -10.65 -14.18 -12.75
C SER A 28 -12.17 -13.98 -12.83
N ASP A 29 -12.82 -14.21 -11.70
CA ASP A 29 -14.18 -13.84 -11.38
C ASP A 29 -14.44 -12.33 -11.33
N HIS A 30 -13.38 -11.50 -11.40
CA HIS A 30 -13.45 -10.05 -11.44
C HIS A 30 -12.82 -9.47 -12.71
N VAL A 31 -13.46 -8.42 -13.25
CA VAL A 31 -12.93 -7.65 -14.38
C VAL A 31 -11.92 -6.62 -13.84
N PRO A 32 -10.68 -6.56 -14.37
CA PRO A 32 -9.70 -5.57 -13.92
C PRO A 32 -10.13 -4.14 -14.28
N LEU A 33 -9.74 -3.17 -13.46
CA LEU A 33 -9.88 -1.74 -13.75
C LEU A 33 -8.52 -1.12 -14.06
N THR A 34 -8.48 -0.24 -15.05
CA THR A 34 -7.28 0.47 -15.49
C THR A 34 -7.51 1.97 -15.38
N LEU A 35 -6.66 2.64 -14.60
CA LEU A 35 -6.59 4.11 -14.53
C LEU A 35 -5.32 4.58 -15.25
N LYS A 36 -5.49 5.45 -16.25
CA LYS A 36 -4.37 6.15 -16.91
C LYS A 36 -4.09 7.45 -16.18
N ILE A 37 -2.85 7.61 -15.71
CA ILE A 37 -2.38 8.80 -14.99
C ILE A 37 -1.17 9.39 -15.74
N THR A 38 -1.15 10.70 -15.95
CA THR A 38 0.04 11.41 -16.45
C THR A 38 0.81 12.01 -15.28
N THR A 39 1.97 11.45 -15.01
CA THR A 39 2.87 11.90 -13.95
C THR A 39 4.31 11.51 -14.29
N ASN A 40 5.28 12.02 -13.52
CA ASN A 40 6.69 11.67 -13.62
C ASN A 40 7.05 10.75 -12.43
N PRO A 41 6.96 9.42 -12.58
CA PRO A 41 7.29 8.51 -11.49
C PRO A 41 8.78 8.60 -11.17
N ILE A 42 9.10 8.77 -9.89
CA ILE A 42 10.48 8.70 -9.39
C ILE A 42 10.70 7.27 -8.91
N SER A 43 11.63 6.56 -9.54
CA SER A 43 12.07 5.24 -9.04
C SER A 43 13.07 5.48 -7.91
N ILE A 44 12.68 5.16 -6.68
CA ILE A 44 13.54 5.24 -5.51
C ILE A 44 14.05 3.82 -5.23
N PRO A 45 15.37 3.62 -5.05
CA PRO A 45 15.90 2.34 -4.60
C PRO A 45 15.23 1.98 -3.27
N SER A 46 14.38 0.97 -3.32
CA SER A 46 13.75 0.46 -2.11
C SER A 46 14.69 -0.57 -1.48
N PRO A 47 14.80 -0.63 -0.15
CA PRO A 47 15.44 -1.76 0.50
C PRO A 47 14.75 -3.06 0.02
N PRO A 48 15.46 -4.20 0.01
CA PRO A 48 14.87 -5.47 -0.38
C PRO A 48 13.56 -5.69 0.38
N ILE A 49 12.47 -5.88 -0.37
CA ILE A 49 11.19 -6.23 0.22
C ILE A 49 11.34 -7.65 0.79
N PRO A 50 10.97 -7.90 2.07
CA PRO A 50 11.00 -9.25 2.62
C PRO A 50 10.18 -10.21 1.76
N ASP A 51 10.69 -11.41 1.49
CA ASP A 51 9.96 -12.41 0.72
C ASP A 51 8.85 -13.06 1.56
N TYR A 52 7.71 -12.38 1.65
CA TYR A 52 6.54 -12.85 2.40
C TYR A 52 5.94 -14.18 1.91
N ARG A 53 6.38 -14.72 0.77
CA ARG A 53 5.88 -16.01 0.26
C ARG A 53 6.59 -17.20 0.91
N SER A 54 7.85 -17.04 1.28
CA SER A 54 8.65 -18.06 1.96
C SER A 54 9.12 -17.65 3.36
N THR A 55 8.66 -16.50 3.87
CA THR A 55 8.97 -16.04 5.22
C THR A 55 8.47 -17.03 6.28
N ASN A 56 9.36 -17.40 7.20
CA ASN A 56 8.95 -17.98 8.47
C ASN A 56 8.25 -16.90 9.31
N TRP A 57 6.92 -16.99 9.41
CA TRP A 57 6.11 -16.00 10.11
C TRP A 57 6.39 -15.94 11.61
N GLU A 58 6.89 -17.01 12.22
CA GLU A 58 7.23 -17.01 13.65
C GLU A 58 8.50 -16.18 13.93
N ASP A 59 9.54 -16.32 13.10
CA ASP A 59 10.76 -15.51 13.20
C ASP A 59 10.46 -14.03 12.90
N PHE A 60 9.58 -13.78 11.92
CA PHE A 60 9.16 -12.42 11.58
C PHE A 60 8.42 -11.74 12.75
N LYS A 61 7.51 -12.44 13.43
CA LYS A 61 6.82 -11.92 14.63
C LYS A 61 7.81 -11.61 15.75
N ALA A 62 8.78 -12.48 16.00
CA ALA A 62 9.80 -12.26 17.02
C ALA A 62 10.61 -10.96 16.77
N THR A 63 10.89 -10.66 15.49
CA THR A 63 11.61 -9.44 15.09
C THR A 63 10.79 -8.16 15.33
N LEU A 64 9.45 -8.25 15.33
CA LEU A 64 8.56 -7.10 15.56
C LEU A 64 8.39 -6.78 17.06
N THR A 65 8.51 -7.78 17.94
CA THR A 65 8.43 -7.61 19.40
C THR A 65 9.58 -6.81 19.99
N ASP A 66 10.77 -6.86 19.38
CA ASP A 66 11.98 -6.16 19.85
C ASP A 66 11.97 -4.65 19.56
N ILE A 67 10.98 -4.15 18.82
CA ILE A 67 10.89 -2.75 18.36
C ILE A 67 10.00 -1.90 19.30
N HIS A 68 9.37 -2.52 20.30
CA HIS A 68 8.47 -1.84 21.24
C HIS A 68 9.03 -1.84 22.67
N GLU A 69 10.16 -1.17 22.89
CA GLU A 69 10.38 -0.55 24.20
C GLU A 69 9.38 0.60 24.32
N PRO A 70 8.41 0.57 25.24
CA PRO A 70 7.58 1.74 25.50
C PRO A 70 8.51 2.83 25.99
N ARG A 71 8.79 3.82 25.13
CA ARG A 71 9.47 5.04 25.53
C ARG A 71 8.59 5.66 26.62
N GLN A 72 8.99 5.56 27.88
CA GLN A 72 8.38 6.33 28.95
C GLN A 72 8.54 7.79 28.55
N LEU A 73 7.43 8.41 28.15
CA LEU A 73 7.32 9.86 28.12
C LEU A 73 7.27 10.26 29.57
N ASP A 74 8.41 10.63 30.15
CA ASP A 74 8.45 11.24 31.46
C ASP A 74 7.53 12.47 31.43
N ASP A 75 6.50 12.45 32.28
CA ASP A 75 5.61 13.58 32.55
C ASP A 75 6.44 14.76 33.11
N GLN A 76 7.05 15.54 32.22
CA GLN A 76 7.59 16.85 32.57
C GLN A 76 6.42 17.85 32.52
N LEU A 77 5.81 18.06 33.69
CA LEU A 77 5.00 19.23 33.98
C LEU A 77 5.81 20.49 33.63
N TYR A 78 5.36 21.23 32.62
CA TYR A 78 5.76 22.61 32.44
C TYR A 78 5.01 23.46 33.49
N ILE A 79 5.75 24.00 34.45
CA ILE A 79 5.35 25.16 35.28
C ILE A 79 5.68 26.42 34.48
#